data_AF-A0A6B1H7U8-F1
#
_entry.id   AF-A0A6B1H7U8-F1
#
_cell.length_a   1.000
_cell.length_b   1.000
_cell.length_c   1.000
_cell.angle_alpha   90.00
_cell.angle_beta   90.00
_cell.angle_gamma   90.00
#
_symmetry.space_group_name_H-M   'P 1'
#
loop_
_entity.id
_entity.type
_entity.pdbx_description
1 polymer ?
#
loop_
_entity_poly.entity_id
_entity_poly.type
_entity_poly.pdbx_seq_one_letter_code
_entity_poly.pdbx_strand_id
1 'polypeptide(L)'
;MRRTILISFDIDGTLEEGDPPGILTIDFVREAKKDGFLVGSCSDRPISAQRAMWERHDIEVDFAVSKHMLADVKSRFTADVYYH
;
A
#
# COMPACT_ATOMS: atom_id res chain seq x y z
N MET A 1 -7.91 15.30 18.18
CA MET A 1 -7.99 15.10 16.71
C MET A 1 -7.50 13.67 16.43
N ARG A 2 -8.19 12.92 15.56
CA ARG A 2 -7.72 11.59 15.13
C ARG A 2 -6.54 11.79 14.18
N ARG A 3 -5.44 11.06 14.40
CA ARG A 3 -4.27 11.11 13.51
C ARG A 3 -4.58 10.38 12.20
N THR A 4 -4.25 10.99 11.06
CA THR A 4 -4.26 10.36 9.75
C THR A 4 -2.95 9.60 9.55
N ILE A 5 -3.03 8.31 9.26
CA ILE A 5 -1.86 7.46 8.99
C ILE A 5 -1.91 7.04 7.52
N LEU A 6 -0.77 7.11 6.85
CA LEU A 6 -0.56 6.55 5.51
C LEU A 6 0.42 5.39 5.58
N ILE A 7 0.04 4.25 5.00
CA ILE A 7 0.88 3.06 4.87
C ILE A 7 1.07 2.74 3.39
N SER A 8 2.32 2.77 2.96
CA SER A 8 2.75 2.44 1.60
C SER A 8 3.43 1.08 1.61
N PHE A 9 2.74 0.03 1.16
CA PHE A 9 3.30 -1.32 1.14
C PHE A 9 4.26 -1.53 -0.04
N ASP A 10 5.47 -2.00 0.23
CA ASP A 10 6.16 -2.82 -0.78
C ASP A 10 5.40 -4.15 -0.93
N ILE A 11 5.70 -4.93 -1.98
CA ILE A 11 5.02 -6.19 -2.25
C ILE A 11 5.95 -7.37 -1.95
N ASP A 12 7.04 -7.48 -2.70
CA ASP A 12 7.97 -8.61 -2.57
C ASP A 12 8.73 -8.55 -1.23
N GLY A 13 8.71 -9.65 -0.48
CA GLY A 13 9.25 -9.75 0.88
C GLY A 13 8.43 -9.05 1.97
N THR A 14 7.33 -8.38 1.63
CA THR A 14 6.50 -7.61 2.57
C THR A 14 5.09 -8.18 2.72
N LEU A 15 4.35 -8.28 1.61
CA LEU A 15 3.01 -8.87 1.58
C LEU A 15 3.08 -10.37 1.30
N GLU A 16 2.09 -11.13 1.77
CA GLU A 16 1.98 -12.57 1.50
C GLU A 16 1.87 -12.90 0.00
N GLU A 17 1.43 -11.94 -0.83
CA GLU A 17 1.40 -12.01 -2.31
C GLU A 17 2.74 -11.66 -2.99
N GLY A 18 3.77 -11.38 -2.21
CA GLY A 18 5.13 -11.14 -2.65
C GLY A 18 5.82 -12.39 -3.22
N ASP A 19 6.90 -12.18 -3.97
CA ASP A 19 7.84 -13.20 -4.41
C ASP A 19 9.28 -12.75 -4.11
N PRO A 20 9.88 -13.17 -2.97
CA PRO A 20 9.34 -14.12 -2.00
C PRO A 20 8.17 -13.53 -1.19
N PRO A 21 7.29 -14.38 -0.61
CA PRO A 21 6.19 -13.89 0.22
C PRO A 21 6.72 -13.25 1.52
N GLY A 22 6.07 -12.16 1.93
CA GLY A 22 6.34 -11.49 3.20
C GLY A 22 5.39 -11.92 4.32
N ILE A 23 5.51 -11.24 5.46
CA ILE A 23 4.77 -11.58 6.69
C ILE A 23 3.43 -10.86 6.84
N LEU A 24 3.18 -9.80 6.07
CA LEU A 24 1.94 -9.03 6.17
C LEU A 24 0.87 -9.64 5.27
N THR A 25 -0.28 -9.95 5.86
CA THR A 25 -1.39 -10.55 5.14
C THR A 25 -2.20 -9.51 4.37
N ILE A 26 -2.94 -9.94 3.36
CA ILE A 26 -3.92 -9.09 2.68
C ILE A 26 -5.03 -8.66 3.64
N ASP A 27 -5.38 -9.49 4.62
CA ASP A 27 -6.32 -9.12 5.67
C ASP A 27 -5.81 -7.97 6.55
N PHE A 28 -4.51 -7.91 6.84
CA PHE A 28 -3.92 -6.76 7.53
C PHE A 28 -4.15 -5.46 6.75
N VAL A 29 -3.97 -5.49 5.42
CA VAL A 29 -4.23 -4.33 4.54
C VAL A 29 -5.71 -3.94 4.59
N ARG A 30 -6.64 -4.91 4.59
CA ARG A 30 -8.08 -4.65 4.72
C ARG A 30 -8.44 -3.98 6.04
N GLU A 31 -7.91 -4.49 7.16
CA GLU A 31 -8.17 -3.90 8.48
C GLU A 31 -7.61 -2.48 8.58
N ALA A 32 -6.39 -2.24 8.06
CA ALA A 32 -5.83 -0.89 7.97
C ALA A 32 -6.73 0.08 7.20
N LYS A 33 -7.31 -0.36 6.07
CA LYS A 33 -8.28 0.46 5.31
C LYS A 33 -9.56 0.72 6.11
N LYS A 34 -10.13 -0.31 6.76
CA LYS A 34 -11.33 -0.20 7.61
C LYS A 34 -11.12 0.78 8.77
N ASP A 35 -9.91 0.81 9.33
CA ASP A 35 -9.49 1.75 10.37
C ASP A 35 -9.29 3.18 9.85
N GLY A 36 -9.53 3.43 8.56
CA GLY A 36 -9.49 4.75 7.95
C GLY A 36 -8.08 5.23 7.63
N PHE A 37 -7.10 4.33 7.53
CA PHE A 37 -5.77 4.68 7.03
C PHE A 37 -5.78 4.84 5.52
N LEU A 38 -4.90 5.72 5.03
CA LEU A 38 -4.56 5.77 3.61
C LEU A 38 -3.63 4.61 3.31
N VAL A 39 -4.00 3.74 2.39
CA VAL A 39 -3.23 2.54 2.04
C VAL A 39 -2.98 2.47 0.55
N GLY A 40 -1.80 2.01 0.19
CA GLY A 40 -1.45 1.79 -1.20
C GLY A 40 -0.15 1.03 -1.35
N SER A 41 0.29 0.84 -2.59
CA SER A 41 1.57 0.18 -2.88
C SER A 41 2.58 1.12 -3.53
N CYS A 42 3.83 0.97 -3.12
CA CYS A 42 4.99 1.59 -3.74
C CYS A 42 6.04 0.48 -3.91
N SER A 43 6.03 -0.19 -5.06
CA SER A 43 6.81 -1.40 -5.30
C SER A 43 7.56 -1.35 -6.63
N ASP A 44 8.56 -2.21 -6.79
CA ASP A 44 9.28 -2.41 -8.04
C ASP A 44 8.47 -3.20 -9.08
N ARG A 45 7.38 -3.88 -8.66
CA ARG A 45 6.44 -4.52 -9.59
C ARG A 45 5.84 -3.47 -10.56
N PRO A 46 5.60 -3.82 -11.84
CA PRO A 46 4.90 -2.94 -12.77
C PRO A 46 3.56 -2.46 -12.21
N ILE A 47 3.22 -1.17 -12.41
CA ILE A 47 1.98 -0.57 -11.85
C ILE A 47 0.72 -1.36 -12.24
N SER A 48 0.67 -1.89 -13.46
CA SER A 48 -0.44 -2.75 -13.91
C SER A 48 -0.56 -4.04 -13.09
N ALA A 49 0.57 -4.65 -12.73
CA ALA A 49 0.60 -5.85 -11.88
C ALA A 49 0.19 -5.54 -10.44
N GLN A 50 0.62 -4.39 -9.89
CA GLN A 50 0.17 -3.93 -8.58
C GLN A 50 -1.36 -3.73 -8.55
N ARG A 51 -1.92 -3.01 -9.53
CA ARG A 51 -3.37 -2.79 -9.63
C ARG A 51 -4.15 -4.07 -9.79
N ALA A 52 -3.69 -4.97 -10.66
CA ALA A 52 -4.32 -6.27 -10.85
C ALA A 52 -4.28 -7.13 -9.58
N MET A 53 -3.23 -7.04 -8.77
CA MET A 53 -3.17 -7.71 -7.46
C MET A 53 -4.26 -7.19 -6.53
N TRP A 54 -4.36 -5.88 -6.36
CA TRP A 54 -5.38 -5.27 -5.50
C TRP A 54 -6.81 -5.58 -5.96
N GLU A 55 -7.06 -5.55 -7.26
CA GLU A 55 -8.34 -5.91 -7.87
C GLU A 55 -8.72 -7.38 -7.60
N ARG A 56 -7.77 -8.33 -7.70
CA ARG A 56 -8.03 -9.75 -7.38
C ARG A 56 -8.47 -9.97 -5.93
N HIS A 57 -8.07 -9.09 -5.02
CA HIS A 57 -8.44 -9.16 -3.60
C HIS A 57 -9.62 -8.28 -3.22
N ASP A 58 -10.24 -7.59 -4.19
CA ASP A 58 -11.32 -6.64 -3.98
C ASP A 58 -10.94 -5.53 -2.96
N ILE A 59 -9.72 -5.01 -3.09
CA ILE A 59 -9.20 -3.93 -2.24
C ILE A 59 -9.02 -2.66 -3.08
N GLU A 60 -9.80 -1.64 -2.77
CA GLU A 60 -9.63 -0.30 -3.35
C GLU A 60 -8.56 0.49 -2.56
N VAL A 61 -7.33 0.44 -3.05
CA VAL A 61 -6.21 1.22 -2.50
C VAL A 61 -6.26 2.68 -2.96
N ASP A 62 -5.75 3.60 -2.14
CA ASP A 62 -5.69 5.03 -2.44
C ASP A 62 -4.65 5.35 -3.52
N PHE A 63 -3.61 4.52 -3.62
CA PHE A 63 -2.57 4.65 -4.64
C PHE A 63 -1.88 3.31 -4.96
N ALA A 64 -1.35 3.23 -6.18
CA ALA A 64 -0.43 2.19 -6.61
C ALA A 64 0.60 2.84 -7.55
N VAL A 65 1.85 2.92 -7.12
CA VAL A 65 2.92 3.63 -7.83
C VAL A 65 4.23 2.83 -7.84
N SER A 66 5.15 3.22 -8.71
CA SER A 66 6.50 2.65 -8.73
C SER A 66 7.32 3.11 -7.52
N LYS A 67 8.25 2.26 -7.03
CA LYS A 67 9.05 2.50 -5.81
C LYS A 67 9.76 3.86 -5.74
N HIS A 68 10.28 4.33 -6.85
CA HIS A 68 10.97 5.63 -6.95
C HIS A 68 10.02 6.84 -6.83
N MET A 69 8.71 6.64 -6.90
CA MET A 69 7.68 7.68 -6.85
C MET A 69 7.10 7.89 -5.44
N LEU A 70 7.74 7.34 -4.39
CA LEU A 70 7.28 7.53 -3.00
C LEU A 70 7.19 9.00 -2.60
N ALA A 71 8.09 9.85 -3.11
CA ALA A 71 8.06 11.30 -2.87
C ALA A 71 6.77 11.94 -3.42
N ASP A 72 6.28 11.48 -4.57
CA ASP A 72 5.04 11.96 -5.18
C ASP A 72 3.81 11.54 -4.39
N VAL A 73 3.83 10.37 -3.74
CA VAL A 73 2.77 9.98 -2.80
C VAL A 73 2.74 10.95 -1.62
N LYS A 74 3.89 11.25 -1.03
CA LYS A 74 3.99 12.18 0.11
C LYS A 74 3.59 13.62 -0.25
N SER A 75 3.72 14.03 -1.50
CA SER A 75 3.28 15.36 -1.95
C SER A 75 1.78 15.42 -2.26
N ARG A 76 1.17 14.30 -2.66
CA ARG A 76 -0.26 14.21 -3.01
C ARG A 76 -1.15 13.93 -1.80
N PHE A 77 -0.66 13.17 -0.83
CA PHE A 77 -1.42 12.76 0.35
C PHE A 77 -0.86 13.41 1.61
N THR A 78 -1.73 14.05 2.39
CA THR A 78 -1.37 14.62 3.71
C THR A 78 -1.75 13.64 4.81
N ALA A 79 -0.77 13.23 5.61
CA ALA A 79 -0.93 12.37 6.78
C ALA A 79 -0.05 12.88 7.93
N ASP A 80 -0.43 12.55 9.17
CA ASP A 80 0.37 12.86 10.35
C ASP A 80 1.58 11.91 10.48
N VAL A 81 1.43 10.68 9.97
CA VAL A 81 2.47 9.64 10.01
C VAL A 81 2.49 8.90 8.68
N TYR A 82 3.68 8.62 8.18
CA TYR A 82 3.93 7.87 6.95
C TYR A 82 4.79 6.65 7.25
N TYR A 83 4.29 5.46 6.90
CA TYR A 83 5.05 4.22 6.88
C TYR A 83 5.29 3.78 5.44
N HIS A 84 6.49 3.31 5.15
CA HIS A 84 6.83 2.57 3.94
C HIS A 84 7.56 1.31 4.32
#